data_AF-A0A7J6HPK2-F1
#
_entry.id   AF-A0A7J6HPK2-F1
#
_cell.length_a   1.000
_cell.length_b   1.000
_cell.length_c   1.000
_cell.angle_alpha   90.00
_cell.angle_beta   90.00
_cell.angle_gamma   90.00
#
_symmetry.space_group_name_H-M   'P 1'
#
loop_
_entity.id
_entity.type
_entity.pdbx_description
1 polymer ?
#
loop_
_entity_poly.entity_id
_entity_poly.type
_entity_poly.pdbx_seq_one_letter_code
_entity_poly.pdbx_strand_id
1 'polypeptide(L)'
;MNGGNDINSYYENSSFQRIAANFEWLKIKDEIIEKFNIENINILASNNYNKTIIRIADFGCATGPNTFLSVQNIIESIKQKYKTLNIPNPTHHHDHEITTRNWLEFQVFFNDLVKNDFNTLFSSLPKDHTKDYFAAAVPGSFRGQLFPEASLHFAYTSHSLHWLSELPKELGDEASPAWNKGRIHYTGEGTPSGVVEAYKSQFGKEMEMFLEARAEELVVGGMLFMIFCGSPKDMPLSSTANATTFDFMASILKDLVQEGMIEESEVDSFNMPLYNSASPEDMKDLVERNGCFTIERLELSKPSSWLDNKEMEQVEEMIQVWMKHVRAVMEGNFIKHFNNTNNKALLLVDQLFTRLTKMHLDHSHLLQRWCNQKVQLFVVLKRIQYQS
;
A
#
# COMPACT_ATOMS: atom_id res chain seq x y z
N MET A 1 7.99 5.35 5.94
CA MET A 1 7.33 6.67 5.89
C MET A 1 7.87 7.56 7.00
N ASN A 2 7.74 8.88 6.88
CA ASN A 2 8.09 9.81 7.96
C ASN A 2 7.18 9.57 9.17
N GLY A 3 7.78 9.21 10.30
CA GLY A 3 7.08 8.99 11.57
C GLY A 3 6.64 10.29 12.24
N GLY A 4 5.98 10.16 13.39
CA GLY A 4 5.46 11.30 14.15
C GLY A 4 4.14 11.86 13.63
N ASN A 5 3.78 13.03 14.16
CA ASN A 5 2.55 13.77 13.91
C ASN A 5 2.82 15.26 13.61
N ASP A 6 4.03 15.58 13.16
CA ASP A 6 4.36 16.93 12.71
C ASP A 6 3.85 17.20 11.29
N ILE A 7 4.04 18.45 10.82
CA ILE A 7 3.56 18.93 9.52
C ILE A 7 4.17 18.19 8.31
N ASN A 8 5.29 17.49 8.47
CA ASN A 8 5.96 16.70 7.42
C ASN A 8 5.79 15.19 7.63
N SER A 9 5.08 14.77 8.68
CA SER A 9 4.80 13.38 8.97
C SER A 9 3.86 12.75 7.95
N TYR A 10 3.92 11.43 7.82
CA TYR A 10 2.96 10.68 7.02
C TYR A 10 1.54 10.77 7.57
N TYR A 11 1.42 10.86 8.89
CA TYR A 11 0.13 10.98 9.57
C TYR A 11 -0.69 12.17 9.04
N GLU A 12 -0.04 13.33 8.89
CA GLU A 12 -0.67 14.56 8.39
C GLU A 12 -0.77 14.62 6.85
N ASN A 13 0.05 13.85 6.12
CA ASN A 13 0.22 13.99 4.66
C ASN A 13 -0.14 12.72 3.86
N SER A 14 -1.05 11.88 4.36
CA SER A 14 -1.46 10.62 3.72
C SER A 14 -2.86 10.66 3.09
N SER A 15 -3.37 11.85 2.79
CA SER A 15 -4.72 12.06 2.25
C SER A 15 -4.96 11.38 0.90
N PHE A 16 -3.95 11.31 0.03
CA PHE A 16 -4.07 10.66 -1.28
C PHE A 16 -4.28 9.17 -1.15
N GLN A 17 -3.52 8.46 -0.30
CA GLN A 17 -3.79 7.04 -0.04
C GLN A 17 -5.14 6.82 0.62
N ARG A 18 -5.59 7.75 1.47
CA ARG A 18 -6.93 7.68 2.08
C ARG A 18 -8.03 7.72 1.03
N ILE A 19 -7.95 8.68 0.10
CA ILE A 19 -8.90 8.80 -1.01
C ILE A 19 -8.87 7.53 -1.87
N ALA A 20 -7.66 7.08 -2.20
CA ALA A 20 -7.40 5.91 -3.02
C ALA A 20 -7.97 4.61 -2.42
N ALA A 21 -7.76 4.37 -1.12
CA ALA A 21 -8.33 3.24 -0.39
C ALA A 21 -9.86 3.35 -0.27
N ASN A 22 -10.39 4.53 0.05
CA ASN A 22 -11.83 4.76 0.17
C ASN A 22 -12.56 4.59 -1.17
N PHE A 23 -11.89 4.82 -2.29
CA PHE A 23 -12.47 4.60 -3.62
C PHE A 23 -12.91 3.13 -3.82
N GLU A 24 -12.19 2.17 -3.24
CA GLU A 24 -12.51 0.74 -3.36
C GLU A 24 -13.42 0.22 -2.24
N TRP A 25 -13.75 1.06 -1.25
CA TRP A 25 -14.45 0.63 -0.04
C TRP A 25 -15.77 -0.10 -0.32
N LEU A 26 -16.63 0.46 -1.18
CA LEU A 26 -17.91 -0.18 -1.50
C LEU A 26 -17.71 -1.57 -2.12
N LYS A 27 -16.68 -1.73 -2.96
CA LYS A 27 -16.38 -3.02 -3.56
C LYS A 27 -15.84 -4.01 -2.54
N ILE A 28 -14.96 -3.58 -1.64
CA ILE A 28 -14.50 -4.43 -0.52
C ILE A 28 -15.69 -4.94 0.28
N LYS A 29 -16.62 -4.03 0.62
CA LYS A 29 -17.85 -4.37 1.34
C LYS A 29 -18.68 -5.40 0.58
N ASP A 30 -18.91 -5.19 -0.72
CA ASP A 30 -19.69 -6.11 -1.57
C ASP A 30 -19.03 -7.50 -1.61
N GLU A 31 -17.71 -7.57 -1.83
CA GLU A 31 -16.98 -8.85 -1.84
C GLU A 31 -17.07 -9.58 -0.48
N ILE A 32 -16.98 -8.86 0.64
CA ILE A 32 -17.18 -9.47 1.96
C ILE A 32 -18.60 -10.02 2.07
N ILE A 33 -19.62 -9.20 1.78
CA ILE A 33 -21.04 -9.55 1.90
C ILE A 33 -21.41 -10.74 1.00
N GLU A 34 -20.84 -10.84 -0.19
CA GLU A 34 -21.16 -11.90 -1.14
C GLU A 34 -20.29 -13.15 -0.94
N LYS A 35 -18.98 -13.00 -0.74
CA LYS A 35 -18.01 -14.09 -0.91
C LYS A 35 -17.47 -14.68 0.39
N PHE A 36 -17.47 -13.94 1.50
CA PHE A 36 -16.93 -14.44 2.77
C PHE A 36 -17.84 -15.50 3.41
N ASN A 37 -17.40 -16.74 3.62
CA ASN A 37 -18.27 -17.74 4.25
C ASN A 37 -18.10 -17.75 5.77
N ILE A 38 -18.88 -16.92 6.46
CA ILE A 38 -18.86 -16.80 7.93
C ILE A 38 -19.52 -17.99 8.65
N GLU A 39 -20.42 -18.72 7.99
CA GLU A 39 -21.12 -19.87 8.57
C GLU A 39 -20.15 -21.01 8.89
N ASN A 40 -19.19 -21.27 7.99
CA ASN A 40 -18.13 -22.27 8.20
C ASN A 40 -17.30 -22.00 9.46
N ILE A 41 -17.08 -20.72 9.79
CA ILE A 41 -16.33 -20.30 10.98
C ILE A 41 -17.20 -20.45 12.24
N ASN A 42 -18.48 -20.07 12.14
CA ASN A 42 -19.42 -20.13 13.27
C ASN A 42 -19.78 -21.56 13.69
N ILE A 43 -19.89 -22.51 12.76
CA ILE A 43 -20.21 -23.93 13.09
C ILE A 43 -19.18 -24.52 14.06
N LEU A 44 -17.90 -24.18 13.90
CA LEU A 44 -16.83 -24.65 14.80
C LEU A 44 -16.91 -24.00 16.19
N ALA A 45 -17.32 -22.73 16.26
CA ALA A 45 -17.44 -21.98 17.51
C ALA A 45 -18.70 -22.34 18.32
N SER A 46 -19.83 -22.55 17.64
CA SER A 46 -21.12 -22.91 18.26
C SER A 46 -21.08 -24.25 18.98
N ASN A 47 -20.26 -25.19 18.51
CA ASN A 47 -20.09 -26.50 19.17
C ASN A 47 -19.39 -26.39 20.54
N ASN A 48 -18.73 -25.27 20.83
CA ASN A 48 -17.90 -25.06 22.03
C ASN A 48 -18.38 -23.90 22.93
N TYR A 49 -19.54 -23.28 22.65
CA TYR A 49 -20.05 -22.10 23.38
C TYR A 49 -19.09 -20.90 23.47
N ASN A 50 -18.08 -20.83 22.59
CA ASN A 50 -17.09 -19.76 22.57
C ASN A 50 -17.44 -18.71 21.52
N LYS A 51 -17.14 -17.44 21.80
CA LYS A 51 -17.26 -16.38 20.79
C LYS A 51 -16.37 -16.68 19.59
N THR A 52 -16.84 -16.29 18.41
CA THR A 52 -16.07 -16.40 17.17
C THR A 52 -15.07 -15.24 17.08
N ILE A 53 -13.78 -15.55 17.03
CA ILE A 53 -12.73 -14.53 16.85
C ILE A 53 -12.40 -14.41 15.36
N ILE A 54 -12.63 -13.22 14.79
CA ILE A 54 -12.22 -12.86 13.44
C ILE A 54 -10.89 -12.09 13.51
N ARG A 55 -9.89 -12.60 12.81
CA ARG A 55 -8.54 -12.03 12.76
C ARG A 55 -8.29 -11.32 11.44
N ILE A 56 -7.89 -10.06 11.51
CA ILE A 56 -7.64 -9.17 10.38
C ILE A 56 -6.21 -8.67 10.48
N ALA A 57 -5.44 -8.70 9.40
CA ALA A 57 -4.11 -8.09 9.33
C ALA A 57 -4.07 -7.00 8.25
N ASP A 58 -3.55 -5.83 8.60
CA ASP A 58 -3.18 -4.78 7.64
C ASP A 58 -1.65 -4.79 7.44
N PHE A 59 -1.20 -5.10 6.22
CA PHE A 59 0.20 -5.22 5.85
C PHE A 59 0.72 -3.92 5.19
N GLY A 60 1.63 -3.24 5.89
CA GLY A 60 2.11 -1.91 5.54
C GLY A 60 1.22 -0.81 6.08
N CYS A 61 0.88 -0.87 7.37
CA CYS A 61 -0.07 0.04 8.03
C CYS A 61 0.45 1.47 8.23
N ALA A 62 1.77 1.68 8.08
CA ALA A 62 2.47 2.91 8.44
C ALA A 62 2.11 3.36 9.87
N THR A 63 1.88 4.66 10.08
CA THR A 63 1.67 5.27 11.40
C THR A 63 0.23 5.70 11.67
N GLY A 64 -0.72 5.30 10.81
CA GLY A 64 -2.07 5.86 10.79
C GLY A 64 -2.18 7.23 10.08
N PRO A 65 -3.40 7.79 9.94
CA PRO A 65 -4.68 7.26 10.43
C PRO A 65 -5.37 6.29 9.45
N ASN A 66 -4.86 6.14 8.22
CA ASN A 66 -5.56 5.43 7.14
C ASN A 66 -5.89 3.97 7.48
N THR A 67 -4.95 3.27 8.12
CA THR A 67 -5.12 1.87 8.55
C THR A 67 -6.35 1.65 9.43
N PHE A 68 -6.63 2.57 10.36
CA PHE A 68 -7.77 2.45 11.27
C PHE A 68 -9.10 2.54 10.52
N LEU A 69 -9.19 3.42 9.53
CA LEU A 69 -10.37 3.56 8.69
C LEU A 69 -10.60 2.30 7.86
N SER A 70 -9.55 1.80 7.19
CA SER A 70 -9.64 0.59 6.36
C SER A 70 -10.06 -0.65 7.16
N VAL A 71 -9.49 -0.85 8.34
CA VAL A 71 -9.85 -1.99 9.20
C VAL A 71 -11.26 -1.84 9.75
N GLN A 72 -11.65 -0.64 10.20
CA GLN A 72 -13.00 -0.41 10.72
C GLN A 72 -14.06 -0.71 9.66
N ASN A 73 -13.81 -0.25 8.44
CA ASN A 73 -14.59 -0.57 7.26
C ASN A 73 -14.74 -2.11 7.08
N ILE A 74 -13.65 -2.88 7.07
CA ILE A 74 -13.73 -4.35 6.98
C ILE A 74 -14.61 -4.94 8.10
N ILE A 75 -14.41 -4.51 9.35
CA ILE A 75 -15.18 -4.97 10.52
C ILE A 75 -16.68 -4.69 10.35
N GLU A 76 -17.04 -3.48 9.89
CA GLU A 76 -18.43 -3.09 9.66
C GLU A 76 -19.11 -3.94 8.58
N SER A 77 -18.38 -4.27 7.51
CA SER A 77 -18.87 -5.18 6.46
C SER A 77 -19.17 -6.58 7.02
N ILE A 78 -18.27 -7.10 7.85
CA ILE A 78 -18.43 -8.42 8.48
C ILE A 78 -19.63 -8.42 9.43
N LYS A 79 -19.77 -7.38 10.26
CA LYS A 79 -20.93 -7.21 11.15
C LYS A 79 -22.24 -7.12 10.36
N GLN A 80 -22.25 -6.41 9.24
CA GLN A 80 -23.42 -6.33 8.37
C GLN A 80 -23.78 -7.71 7.81
N LYS A 81 -22.80 -8.45 7.28
CA LYS A 81 -23.01 -9.81 6.79
C LYS A 81 -23.55 -10.75 7.88
N TYR A 82 -22.98 -10.69 9.08
CA TYR A 82 -23.44 -11.51 10.20
C TYR A 82 -24.92 -11.22 10.52
N LYS A 83 -25.33 -9.94 10.54
CA LYS A 83 -26.73 -9.55 10.76
C LYS A 83 -27.66 -10.10 9.67
N THR A 84 -27.24 -10.13 8.41
CA THR A 84 -28.10 -10.62 7.31
C THR A 84 -28.40 -12.11 7.36
N LEU A 85 -27.57 -12.91 8.04
CA LEU A 85 -27.74 -14.36 8.12
C LEU A 85 -28.77 -14.80 9.19
N ASN A 86 -29.31 -13.87 9.99
CA ASN A 86 -30.29 -14.16 11.05
C ASN A 86 -29.89 -15.34 11.96
N ILE A 87 -28.59 -15.56 12.17
CA ILE A 87 -28.09 -16.66 12.99
C ILE A 87 -28.63 -16.47 14.42
N PRO A 88 -29.37 -17.43 14.98
CA PRO A 88 -29.91 -17.31 16.33
C PRO A 88 -28.75 -17.09 17.31
N ASN A 89 -28.79 -16.00 18.06
CA ASN A 89 -27.88 -15.85 19.19
C ASN A 89 -28.18 -17.01 20.17
N PRO A 90 -27.17 -17.77 20.63
CA PRO A 90 -27.38 -18.77 21.66
C PRO A 90 -28.01 -18.09 22.87
N THR A 91 -29.27 -18.41 23.15
CA THR A 91 -29.98 -17.87 24.30
C THR A 91 -29.36 -18.46 25.56
N HIS A 92 -28.68 -17.64 26.37
CA HIS A 92 -28.47 -18.00 27.76
C HIS A 92 -29.83 -18.06 28.45
N HIS A 93 -30.16 -19.23 29.02
CA HIS A 93 -31.45 -19.49 29.69
C HIS A 93 -31.67 -18.72 30.99
N HIS A 94 -30.77 -17.82 31.39
CA HIS A 94 -30.94 -16.96 32.56
C HIS A 94 -30.27 -15.63 32.28
N ASP A 95 -31.02 -14.67 31.77
CA ASP A 95 -30.97 -13.24 32.15
C ASP A 95 -31.87 -12.43 31.22
N HIS A 96 -33.02 -12.00 31.76
CA HIS A 96 -33.90 -11.01 31.16
C HIS A 96 -33.26 -9.62 31.26
N GLU A 97 -32.35 -9.31 30.33
CA GLU A 97 -31.92 -7.97 29.86
C GLU A 97 -30.50 -8.06 29.31
N ILE A 98 -30.33 -8.65 28.12
CA ILE A 98 -29.05 -8.60 27.44
C ILE A 98 -29.32 -8.22 25.98
N THR A 99 -29.20 -6.92 25.73
CA THR A 99 -28.96 -6.33 24.42
C THR A 99 -27.93 -7.17 23.67
N THR A 100 -28.27 -7.61 22.44
CA THR A 100 -27.38 -8.16 21.40
C THR A 100 -25.91 -8.30 21.80
N ARG A 101 -25.54 -9.31 22.60
CA ARG A 101 -24.12 -9.61 22.86
C ARG A 101 -23.54 -10.12 21.54
N ASN A 102 -22.68 -9.29 20.94
CA ASN A 102 -22.04 -9.57 19.66
C ASN A 102 -21.22 -10.88 19.78
N TRP A 103 -21.61 -11.92 19.05
CA TRP A 103 -20.93 -13.23 19.05
C TRP A 103 -19.54 -13.17 18.39
N LEU A 104 -19.25 -12.07 17.70
CA LEU A 104 -17.99 -11.80 17.04
C LEU A 104 -17.06 -10.96 17.93
N GLU A 105 -15.83 -11.43 18.08
CA GLU A 105 -14.70 -10.64 18.56
C GLU A 105 -13.73 -10.39 17.41
N PHE A 106 -13.17 -9.19 17.35
CA PHE A 106 -12.21 -8.82 16.31
C PHE A 106 -10.83 -8.65 16.91
N GLN A 107 -9.84 -9.29 16.29
CA GLN A 107 -8.43 -9.10 16.58
C GLN A 107 -7.75 -8.56 15.33
N VAL A 108 -7.17 -7.38 15.46
CA VAL A 108 -6.53 -6.65 14.37
C VAL A 108 -5.04 -6.59 14.61
N PHE A 109 -4.29 -6.97 13.58
CA PHE A 109 -2.85 -6.90 13.54
C PHE A 109 -2.41 -5.82 12.56
N PHE A 110 -1.63 -4.87 13.06
CA PHE A 110 -1.03 -3.81 12.27
C PHE A 110 0.43 -4.20 11.98
N ASN A 111 0.70 -4.60 10.74
CA ASN A 111 2.04 -4.95 10.30
C ASN A 111 2.70 -3.80 9.56
N ASP A 112 3.97 -3.57 9.86
CA ASP A 112 4.89 -2.77 9.06
C ASP A 112 6.32 -3.24 9.32
N LEU A 113 7.30 -2.66 8.63
CA LEU A 113 8.72 -2.91 8.88
C LEU A 113 9.08 -2.56 10.33
N VAL A 114 10.11 -3.24 10.86
CA VAL A 114 10.61 -3.02 12.23
C VAL A 114 10.93 -1.55 12.53
N LYS A 115 11.36 -0.80 11.52
CA LYS A 115 11.72 0.63 11.65
C LYS A 115 10.53 1.59 11.63
N ASN A 116 9.31 1.10 11.43
CA ASN A 116 8.13 1.93 11.46
C ASN A 116 7.91 2.53 12.85
N ASP A 117 7.28 3.71 12.89
CA ASP A 117 6.96 4.39 14.14
C ASP A 117 5.65 3.86 14.74
N PHE A 118 5.74 2.66 15.32
CA PHE A 118 4.63 2.04 16.04
C PHE A 118 4.17 2.83 17.26
N ASN A 119 5.01 3.70 17.84
CA ASN A 119 4.62 4.55 18.96
C ASN A 119 3.56 5.56 18.53
N THR A 120 3.77 6.23 17.39
CA THR A 120 2.76 7.12 16.82
C THR A 120 1.49 6.36 16.45
N LEU A 121 1.61 5.18 15.83
CA LEU A 121 0.46 4.31 15.54
C LEU A 121 -0.35 4.01 16.81
N PHE A 122 0.30 3.57 17.90
CA PHE A 122 -0.39 3.23 19.14
C PHE A 122 -1.00 4.45 19.84
N SER A 123 -0.32 5.59 19.80
CA SER A 123 -0.83 6.84 20.39
C SER A 123 -2.08 7.37 19.68
N SER A 124 -2.22 7.06 18.39
CA SER A 124 -3.30 7.50 17.50
C SER A 124 -4.43 6.47 17.32
N LEU A 125 -4.32 5.29 17.95
CA LEU A 125 -5.41 4.32 17.98
C LEU A 125 -6.69 4.99 18.50
N PRO A 126 -7.86 4.70 17.88
CA PRO A 126 -9.14 5.23 18.34
C PRO A 126 -9.36 4.88 19.83
N LYS A 127 -9.60 5.91 20.66
CA LYS A 127 -9.69 5.79 22.13
C LYS A 127 -11.12 5.56 22.65
N ASP A 128 -12.12 5.85 21.83
CA ASP A 128 -13.52 5.83 22.22
C ASP A 128 -14.17 4.45 22.00
N HIS A 129 -15.43 4.32 22.44
CA HIS A 129 -16.30 3.14 22.25
C HIS A 129 -16.55 2.76 20.77
N THR A 130 -15.94 3.45 19.81
CA THR A 130 -15.99 3.14 18.38
C THR A 130 -15.02 2.02 18.00
N LYS A 131 -14.01 1.71 18.85
CA LYS A 131 -13.05 0.65 18.61
C LYS A 131 -13.57 -0.70 19.11
N ASP A 132 -14.19 -1.45 18.22
CA ASP A 132 -14.76 -2.78 18.50
C ASP A 132 -13.76 -3.93 18.25
N TYR A 133 -12.45 -3.70 18.45
CA TYR A 133 -11.41 -4.69 18.21
C TYR A 133 -10.22 -4.59 19.18
N PHE A 134 -9.58 -5.73 19.39
CA PHE A 134 -8.27 -5.83 20.05
C PHE A 134 -7.18 -5.55 19.01
N ALA A 135 -6.20 -4.72 19.37
CA ALA A 135 -5.13 -4.30 18.47
C ALA A 135 -3.79 -4.91 18.91
N ALA A 136 -2.99 -5.35 17.95
CA ALA A 136 -1.59 -5.73 18.14
C ALA A 136 -0.76 -5.21 16.96
N ALA A 137 0.53 -4.94 17.18
CA ALA A 137 1.48 -4.70 16.09
C ALA A 137 2.29 -5.95 15.79
N VAL A 138 2.67 -6.11 14.53
CA VAL A 138 3.54 -7.20 14.06
C VAL A 138 4.69 -6.60 13.25
N PRO A 139 5.84 -6.31 13.88
CA PRO A 139 6.98 -5.73 13.19
C PRO A 139 7.69 -6.78 12.33
N GLY A 140 7.83 -6.53 11.02
CA GLY A 140 8.51 -7.44 10.11
C GLY A 140 8.14 -7.20 8.64
N SER A 141 8.96 -7.73 7.73
CA SER A 141 8.66 -7.68 6.30
C SER A 141 7.52 -8.63 5.97
N PHE A 142 6.47 -8.11 5.34
CA PHE A 142 5.37 -8.94 4.84
C PHE A 142 5.76 -9.77 3.61
N ARG A 143 6.98 -9.66 3.09
CA ARG A 143 7.46 -10.57 2.04
C ARG A 143 7.65 -11.99 2.55
N GLY A 144 7.72 -12.21 3.87
CA GLY A 144 7.77 -13.53 4.49
C GLY A 144 6.56 -13.80 5.40
N GLN A 145 6.57 -14.97 6.04
CA GLN A 145 5.59 -15.36 7.04
C GLN A 145 5.79 -14.57 8.35
N LEU A 146 4.72 -14.04 8.88
CA LEU A 146 4.61 -13.22 10.10
C LEU A 146 3.61 -13.80 11.10
N PHE A 147 2.72 -14.68 10.64
CA PHE A 147 1.68 -15.30 11.45
C PHE A 147 1.75 -16.84 11.38
N PRO A 148 1.25 -17.55 12.41
CA PRO A 148 1.07 -18.99 12.33
C PRO A 148 0.16 -19.39 11.16
N GLU A 149 0.30 -20.62 10.71
CA GLU A 149 -0.56 -21.21 9.67
C GLU A 149 -2.05 -21.09 10.02
N ALA A 150 -2.87 -20.80 9.01
CA ALA A 150 -4.33 -20.70 9.10
C ALA A 150 -4.84 -19.90 10.31
N SER A 151 -4.21 -18.77 10.61
CA SER A 151 -4.56 -17.93 11.75
C SER A 151 -5.35 -16.67 11.37
N LEU A 152 -5.21 -16.19 10.13
CA LEU A 152 -5.86 -14.99 9.62
C LEU A 152 -7.13 -15.32 8.82
N HIS A 153 -8.18 -14.50 9.00
CA HIS A 153 -9.40 -14.58 8.20
C HIS A 153 -9.38 -13.56 7.06
N PHE A 154 -8.78 -12.40 7.33
CA PHE A 154 -8.66 -11.30 6.38
C PHE A 154 -7.23 -10.78 6.37
N ALA A 155 -6.69 -10.59 5.17
CA ALA A 155 -5.49 -9.84 4.91
C ALA A 155 -5.85 -8.61 4.08
N TYR A 156 -5.33 -7.46 4.46
CA TYR A 156 -5.51 -6.20 3.75
C TYR A 156 -4.15 -5.55 3.54
N THR A 157 -3.97 -4.91 2.40
CA THR A 157 -2.80 -4.08 2.12
C THR A 157 -3.20 -2.97 1.18
N SER A 158 -2.78 -1.74 1.51
CA SER A 158 -3.00 -0.57 0.68
C SER A 158 -1.72 0.24 0.55
N HIS A 159 -1.32 0.49 -0.69
CA HIS A 159 -0.18 1.33 -1.05
C HIS A 159 1.15 0.92 -0.38
N SER A 160 1.36 -0.38 -0.15
CA SER A 160 2.63 -0.91 0.37
C SER A 160 3.31 -1.92 -0.56
N LEU A 161 2.56 -2.72 -1.33
CA LEU A 161 3.10 -3.79 -2.18
C LEU A 161 4.01 -3.35 -3.34
N HIS A 162 3.88 -2.09 -3.78
CA HIS A 162 4.69 -1.52 -4.85
C HIS A 162 6.09 -1.09 -4.38
N TRP A 163 6.35 -1.10 -3.06
CA TRP A 163 7.70 -0.90 -2.52
C TRP A 163 8.52 -2.18 -2.61
N LEU A 164 9.68 -2.08 -3.25
CA LEU A 164 10.64 -3.17 -3.30
C LEU A 164 11.44 -3.22 -2.00
N SER A 165 11.67 -4.42 -1.48
CA SER A 165 12.47 -4.61 -0.27
C SER A 165 13.96 -4.38 -0.51
N GLU A 166 14.41 -4.64 -1.74
CA GLU A 166 15.76 -4.40 -2.23
C GLU A 166 15.72 -3.94 -3.69
N LEU A 167 16.74 -3.19 -4.11
CA LEU A 167 16.92 -2.84 -5.51
C LEU A 167 17.60 -4.00 -6.25
N PRO A 168 17.25 -4.25 -7.53
CA PRO A 168 18.03 -5.16 -8.37
C PRO A 168 19.50 -4.71 -8.42
N LYS A 169 20.43 -5.64 -8.18
CA LYS A 169 21.87 -5.32 -8.04
C LYS A 169 22.47 -4.82 -9.35
N GLU A 170 21.97 -5.36 -10.44
CA GLU A 170 22.30 -5.01 -11.81
C GLU A 170 22.02 -3.54 -12.18
N LEU A 171 21.25 -2.80 -11.37
CA LEU A 171 21.02 -1.37 -11.59
C LEU A 171 22.23 -0.49 -11.31
N GLY A 172 23.13 -0.95 -10.43
CA GLY A 172 24.35 -0.23 -10.03
C GLY A 172 25.64 -0.78 -10.63
N ASP A 173 25.55 -1.79 -11.50
CA ASP A 173 26.70 -2.41 -12.15
C ASP A 173 26.94 -1.78 -13.52
N GLU A 174 28.01 -1.00 -13.68
CA GLU A 174 28.34 -0.31 -14.94
C GLU A 174 28.49 -1.24 -16.15
N ALA A 175 28.83 -2.51 -15.91
CA ALA A 175 28.96 -3.51 -16.97
C ALA A 175 27.61 -4.12 -17.37
N SER A 176 26.56 -3.89 -16.58
CA SER A 176 25.23 -4.45 -16.81
C SER A 176 24.45 -3.66 -17.87
N PRO A 177 23.69 -4.33 -18.76
CA PRO A 177 22.73 -3.66 -19.64
C PRO A 177 21.56 -3.01 -18.87
N ALA A 178 21.44 -3.29 -17.56
CA ALA A 178 20.48 -2.67 -16.66
C ALA A 178 21.07 -1.53 -15.81
N TRP A 179 22.30 -1.07 -16.08
CA TRP A 179 22.87 0.07 -15.36
C TRP A 179 22.02 1.33 -15.55
N ASN A 180 21.48 1.89 -14.46
CA ASN A 180 20.53 3.00 -14.53
C ASN A 180 21.21 4.38 -14.46
N LYS A 181 22.25 4.60 -15.27
CA LYS A 181 23.04 5.84 -15.25
C LYS A 181 22.18 7.09 -15.47
N GLY A 182 22.40 8.12 -14.65
CA GLY A 182 21.84 9.46 -14.79
C GLY A 182 20.33 9.53 -14.59
N ARG A 183 19.74 8.51 -13.98
CA ARG A 183 18.32 8.33 -13.70
C ARG A 183 18.15 7.79 -12.30
N ILE A 184 16.95 7.95 -11.75
CA ILE A 184 16.62 7.46 -10.40
C ILE A 184 15.52 6.40 -10.41
N HIS A 185 14.93 6.11 -11.58
CA HIS A 185 13.81 5.19 -11.73
C HIS A 185 13.70 4.69 -13.18
N TYR A 186 12.90 3.66 -13.43
CA TYR A 186 12.77 3.00 -14.74
C TYR A 186 11.76 3.64 -15.70
N THR A 187 11.04 4.67 -15.25
CA THR A 187 9.88 5.23 -15.99
C THR A 187 10.25 6.34 -16.97
N GLY A 188 11.49 6.83 -16.95
CA GLY A 188 11.92 7.95 -17.77
C GLY A 188 12.03 7.59 -19.25
N GLU A 189 11.89 8.58 -20.12
CA GLU A 189 12.05 8.40 -21.56
C GLU A 189 13.47 7.89 -21.91
N GLY A 190 13.55 6.96 -22.86
CA GLY A 190 14.82 6.34 -23.28
C GLY A 190 15.48 5.45 -22.22
N THR A 191 14.73 5.01 -21.20
CA THR A 191 15.24 4.03 -20.23
C THR A 191 15.57 2.70 -20.94
N PRO A 192 16.75 2.10 -20.70
CA PRO A 192 17.09 0.79 -21.25
C PRO A 192 16.10 -0.29 -20.81
N SER A 193 15.73 -1.19 -21.72
CA SER A 193 14.79 -2.28 -21.40
C SER A 193 15.26 -3.17 -20.24
N GLY A 194 16.58 -3.36 -20.11
CA GLY A 194 17.18 -4.11 -19.00
C GLY A 194 16.86 -3.53 -17.62
N VAL A 195 16.78 -2.19 -17.49
CA VAL A 195 16.36 -1.53 -16.24
C VAL A 195 14.91 -1.90 -15.91
N VAL A 196 14.01 -1.76 -16.88
CA VAL A 196 12.58 -2.06 -16.70
C VAL A 196 12.37 -3.54 -16.32
N GLU A 197 13.08 -4.44 -16.99
CA GLU A 197 13.03 -5.88 -16.74
C GLU A 197 13.56 -6.23 -15.34
N ALA A 198 14.65 -5.61 -14.89
CA ALA A 198 15.21 -5.83 -13.56
C ALA A 198 14.21 -5.45 -12.45
N TYR A 199 13.58 -4.26 -12.56
CA TYR A 199 12.52 -3.84 -11.63
C TYR A 199 11.31 -4.78 -11.66
N LYS A 200 10.86 -5.17 -12.86
CA LYS A 200 9.72 -6.09 -13.03
C LYS A 200 10.01 -7.47 -12.42
N SER A 201 11.21 -8.00 -12.63
CA SER A 201 11.64 -9.30 -12.11
C SER A 201 11.70 -9.29 -10.59
N GLN A 202 12.28 -8.24 -10.00
CA GLN A 202 12.33 -8.08 -8.54
C GLN A 202 10.92 -7.97 -7.94
N PHE A 203 10.02 -7.19 -8.56
CA PHE A 203 8.63 -7.11 -8.13
C PHE A 203 7.93 -8.48 -8.19
N GLY A 204 8.08 -9.21 -9.30
CA GLY A 204 7.47 -10.52 -9.49
C GLY A 204 7.90 -11.51 -8.41
N LYS A 205 9.21 -11.62 -8.18
CA LYS A 205 9.81 -12.43 -7.10
C LYS A 205 9.23 -12.07 -5.73
N GLU A 206 9.20 -10.78 -5.39
CA GLU A 206 8.71 -10.32 -4.10
C GLU A 206 7.18 -10.47 -3.93
N MET A 207 6.42 -10.43 -5.02
CA MET A 207 4.99 -10.69 -5.01
C MET A 207 4.69 -12.18 -4.83
N GLU A 208 5.47 -13.07 -5.45
CA GLU A 208 5.38 -14.52 -5.21
C GLU A 208 5.62 -14.85 -3.74
N MET A 209 6.71 -14.34 -3.16
CA MET A 209 7.01 -14.53 -1.74
C MET A 209 5.87 -14.02 -0.83
N PHE A 210 5.30 -12.85 -1.17
CA PHE A 210 4.14 -12.33 -0.45
C PHE A 210 2.93 -13.27 -0.55
N LEU A 211 2.56 -13.72 -1.74
CA LEU A 211 1.42 -14.61 -1.96
C LEU A 211 1.61 -15.96 -1.26
N GLU A 212 2.81 -16.55 -1.31
CA GLU A 212 3.16 -17.79 -0.61
C GLU A 212 2.98 -17.63 0.91
N ALA A 213 3.55 -16.57 1.49
CA ALA A 213 3.41 -16.31 2.93
C ALA A 213 1.93 -16.10 3.32
N ARG A 214 1.16 -15.35 2.53
CA ARG A 214 -0.27 -15.15 2.81
C ARG A 214 -1.08 -16.44 2.65
N ALA A 215 -0.67 -17.35 1.76
CA ALA A 215 -1.34 -18.63 1.56
C ALA A 215 -1.21 -19.55 2.77
N GLU A 216 -0.07 -19.51 3.47
CA GLU A 216 0.13 -20.25 4.72
C GLU A 216 -0.68 -19.64 5.87
N GLU A 217 -0.71 -18.32 5.98
CA GLU A 217 -1.31 -17.62 7.12
C GLU A 217 -2.85 -17.54 7.07
N LEU A 218 -3.43 -17.45 5.88
CA LEU A 218 -4.88 -17.34 5.72
C LEU A 218 -5.56 -18.71 5.87
N VAL A 219 -6.67 -18.73 6.62
CA VAL A 219 -7.58 -19.87 6.64
C VAL A 219 -8.14 -20.13 5.24
N VAL A 220 -8.50 -21.38 4.94
CA VAL A 220 -9.25 -21.71 3.71
C VAL A 220 -10.56 -20.92 3.69
N GLY A 221 -10.82 -20.23 2.58
CA GLY A 221 -11.94 -19.31 2.42
C GLY A 221 -11.69 -17.89 2.96
N GLY A 222 -10.55 -17.64 3.60
CA GLY A 222 -10.09 -16.31 3.98
C GLY A 222 -9.83 -15.42 2.76
N MET A 223 -9.92 -14.10 2.96
CA MET A 223 -9.88 -13.13 1.87
C MET A 223 -8.67 -12.20 1.99
N LEU A 224 -8.03 -11.91 0.86
CA LEU A 224 -6.90 -11.00 0.72
C LEU A 224 -7.30 -9.83 -0.20
N PHE A 225 -7.23 -8.62 0.33
CA PHE A 225 -7.53 -7.38 -0.37
C PHE A 225 -6.26 -6.58 -0.62
N MET A 226 -5.98 -6.22 -1.87
CA MET A 226 -4.79 -5.50 -2.26
C MET A 226 -5.16 -4.25 -3.07
N ILE A 227 -4.66 -3.10 -2.64
CA ILE A 227 -4.78 -1.82 -3.35
C ILE A 227 -3.37 -1.25 -3.52
N PHE A 228 -2.88 -1.06 -4.74
CA PHE A 228 -1.54 -0.48 -4.94
C PHE A 228 -1.39 0.12 -6.34
N CYS A 229 -0.26 0.78 -6.60
CA CYS A 229 0.04 1.35 -7.91
C CYS A 229 0.13 0.25 -8.97
N GLY A 230 -0.59 0.44 -10.08
CA GLY A 230 -0.51 -0.41 -11.26
C GLY A 230 -0.69 0.40 -12.53
N SER A 231 -0.61 -0.25 -13.68
CA SER A 231 -0.84 0.42 -14.96
C SER A 231 -1.43 -0.54 -16.00
N PRO A 232 -2.20 -0.03 -16.98
CA PRO A 232 -2.53 -0.81 -18.17
C PRO A 232 -1.25 -1.31 -18.85
N LYS A 233 -1.27 -2.53 -19.36
CA LYS A 233 -0.11 -3.18 -20.00
C LYS A 233 0.53 -2.35 -21.11
N ASP A 234 -0.29 -1.70 -21.93
CA ASP A 234 0.17 -0.91 -23.09
C ASP A 234 0.32 0.58 -22.79
N MET A 235 0.19 1.01 -21.52
CA MET A 235 0.39 2.41 -21.14
C MET A 235 1.88 2.76 -21.20
N PRO A 236 2.27 3.87 -21.86
CA PRO A 236 3.66 4.31 -21.83
C PRO A 236 4.10 4.64 -20.39
N LEU A 237 5.25 4.10 -19.97
CA LEU A 237 5.75 4.21 -18.58
C LEU A 237 5.89 5.66 -18.10
N SER A 238 6.26 6.57 -19.00
CA SER A 238 6.43 8.00 -18.73
C SER A 238 5.12 8.78 -18.54
N SER A 239 3.96 8.14 -18.75
CA SER A 239 2.68 8.84 -18.79
C SER A 239 2.03 9.10 -17.43
N THR A 240 2.57 8.53 -16.35
CA THR A 240 1.98 8.61 -15.00
C THR A 240 2.48 9.82 -14.20
N ALA A 241 1.71 10.27 -13.20
CA ALA A 241 2.14 11.33 -12.26
C ALA A 241 3.48 10.99 -11.59
N ASN A 242 3.61 9.75 -11.10
CA ASN A 242 4.83 9.28 -10.44
C ASN A 242 6.02 9.30 -11.39
N ALA A 243 5.83 8.91 -12.65
CA ALA A 243 6.90 8.95 -13.65
C ALA A 243 7.42 10.37 -13.85
N THR A 244 6.52 11.35 -14.03
CA THR A 244 6.95 12.75 -14.17
C THR A 244 7.60 13.29 -12.90
N THR A 245 7.11 12.93 -11.71
CA THR A 245 7.77 13.28 -10.45
C THR A 245 9.19 12.75 -10.37
N PHE A 246 9.44 11.50 -10.80
CA PHE A 246 10.80 10.95 -10.82
C PHE A 246 11.70 11.62 -11.86
N ASP A 247 11.18 11.98 -13.03
CA ASP A 247 11.94 12.73 -14.03
C ASP A 247 12.31 14.13 -13.52
N PHE A 248 11.38 14.81 -12.84
CA PHE A 248 11.63 16.10 -12.20
C PHE A 248 12.68 15.98 -11.09
N MET A 249 12.56 14.98 -10.21
CA MET A 249 13.57 14.70 -9.18
C MET A 249 14.95 14.44 -9.81
N ALA A 250 15.02 13.63 -10.88
CA ALA A 250 16.28 13.36 -11.58
C ALA A 250 16.89 14.64 -12.20
N SER A 251 16.06 15.51 -12.79
CA SER A 251 16.50 16.81 -13.32
C SER A 251 17.06 17.71 -12.20
N ILE A 252 16.34 17.81 -11.07
CA ILE A 252 16.78 18.63 -9.94
C ILE A 252 18.08 18.12 -9.35
N LEU A 253 18.25 16.80 -9.23
CA LEU A 253 19.51 16.21 -8.77
C LEU A 253 20.67 16.56 -9.71
N LYS A 254 20.46 16.61 -11.02
CA LYS A 254 21.48 17.06 -11.98
C LYS A 254 21.85 18.53 -11.78
N ASP A 255 20.88 19.40 -11.52
CA ASP A 255 21.16 20.81 -11.19
C ASP A 255 21.99 20.92 -9.90
N LEU A 256 21.66 20.12 -8.88
CA LEU A 256 22.41 20.08 -7.62
C LEU A 256 23.85 19.56 -7.80
N VAL A 257 24.10 18.67 -8.77
CA VAL A 257 25.46 18.27 -9.18
C VAL A 257 26.21 19.45 -9.80
N GLN A 258 25.57 20.18 -10.72
CA GLN A 258 26.19 21.36 -11.36
C GLN A 258 26.53 22.46 -10.35
N GLU A 259 25.73 22.59 -9.29
CA GLU A 259 25.96 23.50 -8.16
C GLU A 259 27.01 23.01 -7.16
N GLY A 260 27.55 21.79 -7.34
CA GLY A 260 28.55 21.19 -6.45
C GLY A 260 28.00 20.81 -5.07
N MET A 261 26.69 20.58 -4.95
CA MET A 261 26.06 20.13 -3.69
C MET A 261 26.18 18.61 -3.49
N ILE A 262 26.26 17.86 -4.59
CA ILE A 262 26.45 16.40 -4.65
C ILE A 262 27.30 16.03 -5.86
N GLU A 263 27.85 14.83 -5.85
CA GLU A 263 28.62 14.27 -6.95
C GLU A 263 27.71 13.51 -7.95
N GLU A 264 28.11 13.47 -9.22
CA GLU A 264 27.37 12.71 -10.26
C GLU A 264 27.23 11.22 -9.89
N SER A 265 28.28 10.64 -9.31
CA SER A 265 28.28 9.25 -8.83
C SER A 265 27.27 8.96 -7.72
N GLU A 266 26.89 9.98 -6.93
CA GLU A 266 25.83 9.83 -5.91
C GLU A 266 24.45 9.73 -6.57
N VAL A 267 24.24 10.41 -7.70
CA VAL A 267 23.00 10.31 -8.48
C VAL A 267 22.95 8.98 -9.22
N ASP A 268 24.05 8.57 -9.87
CA ASP A 268 24.13 7.32 -10.64
C ASP A 268 23.92 6.07 -9.76
N SER A 269 24.28 6.13 -8.49
CA SER A 269 24.07 5.05 -7.52
C SER A 269 22.70 5.08 -6.84
N PHE A 270 21.92 6.16 -7.01
CA PHE A 270 20.60 6.29 -6.38
C PHE A 270 19.50 5.75 -7.29
N ASN A 271 18.67 4.86 -6.75
CA ASN A 271 17.50 4.32 -7.41
C ASN A 271 16.33 4.26 -6.43
N MET A 272 15.13 4.64 -6.86
CA MET A 272 13.93 4.59 -6.04
C MET A 272 13.41 3.14 -5.96
N PRO A 273 13.27 2.54 -4.77
CA PRO A 273 12.90 1.13 -4.62
C PRO A 273 11.38 0.93 -4.77
N LEU A 274 10.88 1.21 -5.97
CA LEU A 274 9.46 1.26 -6.27
C LEU A 274 9.17 0.62 -7.62
N TYR A 275 8.10 -0.16 -7.72
CA TYR A 275 7.58 -0.66 -8.98
C TYR A 275 6.09 -0.37 -9.09
N ASN A 276 5.72 0.54 -10.00
CA ASN A 276 4.36 1.07 -10.13
C ASN A 276 3.63 0.61 -11.39
N SER A 277 4.21 -0.33 -12.14
CA SER A 277 3.74 -0.69 -13.49
C SER A 277 3.17 -2.10 -13.59
N ALA A 278 2.80 -2.70 -12.46
CA ALA A 278 2.13 -4.00 -12.44
C ALA A 278 0.80 -3.90 -13.17
N SER A 279 0.60 -4.76 -14.17
CA SER A 279 -0.66 -4.86 -14.90
C SER A 279 -1.59 -5.91 -14.27
N PRO A 280 -2.90 -5.87 -14.58
CA PRO A 280 -3.81 -6.97 -14.26
C PRO A 280 -3.28 -8.31 -14.78
N GLU A 281 -2.73 -8.35 -15.99
CA GLU A 281 -2.16 -9.56 -16.58
C GLU A 281 -0.99 -10.09 -15.75
N ASP A 282 -0.05 -9.23 -15.32
CA ASP A 282 1.07 -9.66 -14.48
C ASP A 282 0.56 -10.27 -13.16
N MET A 283 -0.43 -9.64 -12.52
CA MET A 283 -1.01 -10.15 -11.28
C MET A 283 -1.78 -11.44 -11.47
N LYS A 284 -2.49 -11.60 -12.60
CA LYS A 284 -3.17 -12.84 -12.94
C LYS A 284 -2.16 -13.98 -13.06
N ASP A 285 -1.09 -13.78 -13.82
CA ASP A 285 -0.04 -14.78 -14.02
C ASP A 285 0.65 -15.15 -12.70
N LEU A 286 0.89 -14.18 -11.81
CA LEU A 286 1.47 -14.41 -10.48
C LEU A 286 0.55 -15.25 -9.58
N VAL A 287 -0.75 -14.96 -9.56
CA VAL A 287 -1.73 -15.69 -8.75
C VAL A 287 -1.96 -17.09 -9.28
N GLU A 288 -2.04 -17.26 -10.60
CA GLU A 288 -2.20 -18.58 -11.24
C GLU A 288 -0.99 -19.48 -10.99
N ARG A 289 0.23 -18.93 -11.07
CA ARG A 289 1.46 -19.68 -10.74
C ARG A 289 1.54 -20.08 -9.27
N ASN A 290 1.09 -19.21 -8.36
CA ASN A 290 1.03 -19.52 -6.93
C ASN A 290 0.01 -20.63 -6.62
N GLY A 291 -1.15 -20.62 -7.29
CA GLY A 291 -2.14 -21.71 -7.21
C GLY A 291 -2.88 -21.85 -5.87
N CYS A 292 -2.63 -20.99 -4.88
CA CYS A 292 -3.27 -21.05 -3.56
C CYS A 292 -4.52 -20.18 -3.44
N PHE A 293 -4.85 -19.36 -4.44
CA PHE A 293 -5.95 -18.41 -4.41
C PHE A 293 -6.83 -18.45 -5.66
N THR A 294 -8.12 -18.16 -5.50
CA THR A 294 -8.99 -17.72 -6.60
C THR A 294 -9.00 -16.20 -6.66
N ILE A 295 -9.10 -15.66 -7.89
CA ILE A 295 -9.28 -14.23 -8.13
C ILE A 295 -10.78 -13.94 -8.10
N GLU A 296 -11.25 -13.25 -7.07
CA GLU A 296 -12.65 -12.79 -6.96
C GLU A 296 -12.85 -11.47 -7.73
N ARG A 297 -11.83 -10.61 -7.72
CA ARG A 297 -11.82 -9.35 -8.46
C ARG A 297 -10.39 -8.95 -8.82
N LEU A 298 -10.22 -8.39 -10.03
CA LEU A 298 -8.95 -7.86 -10.51
C LEU A 298 -9.24 -6.76 -11.54
N GLU A 299 -9.00 -5.51 -11.16
CA GLU A 299 -9.31 -4.36 -12.02
C GLU A 299 -8.44 -3.15 -11.74
N LEU A 300 -8.36 -2.25 -12.73
CA LEU A 300 -7.74 -0.94 -12.60
C LEU A 300 -8.79 0.14 -12.32
N SER A 301 -8.47 1.06 -11.42
CA SER A 301 -9.33 2.19 -11.04
C SER A 301 -8.62 3.54 -11.15
N LYS A 302 -9.44 4.61 -11.19
CA LYS A 302 -9.03 6.02 -11.26
C LYS A 302 -9.48 6.69 -9.96
N PRO A 303 -8.71 6.63 -8.86
CA PRO A 303 -9.07 7.26 -7.59
C PRO A 303 -8.99 8.80 -7.63
N SER A 304 -8.49 9.37 -8.73
CA SER A 304 -8.25 10.79 -8.96
C SER A 304 -9.42 11.54 -9.60
N SER A 305 -10.64 10.98 -9.62
CA SER A 305 -11.84 11.67 -10.15
C SER A 305 -12.19 12.95 -9.39
N TRP A 306 -11.69 13.13 -8.17
CA TRP A 306 -11.86 14.36 -7.39
C TRP A 306 -11.12 15.57 -7.98
N LEU A 307 -10.25 15.38 -8.98
CA LEU A 307 -9.61 16.43 -9.76
C LEU A 307 -10.38 16.80 -11.04
N ASP A 308 -11.49 16.11 -11.33
CA ASP A 308 -12.29 16.42 -12.52
C ASP A 308 -12.94 17.82 -12.36
N ASN A 309 -12.85 18.63 -13.42
CA ASN A 309 -13.42 19.98 -13.51
C ASN A 309 -12.92 20.99 -12.44
N LYS A 310 -11.65 20.90 -12.04
CA LYS A 310 -11.02 21.88 -11.13
C LYS A 310 -10.46 23.08 -11.87
N GLU A 311 -10.63 24.25 -11.27
CA GLU A 311 -10.00 25.50 -11.71
C GLU A 311 -8.50 25.50 -11.40
N MET A 312 -7.73 26.33 -12.09
CA MET A 312 -6.25 26.36 -11.96
C MET A 312 -5.76 26.62 -10.53
N GLU A 313 -6.40 27.54 -9.80
CA GLU A 313 -6.04 27.83 -8.40
C GLU A 313 -6.18 26.60 -7.50
N GLN A 314 -7.22 25.80 -7.71
CA GLN A 314 -7.46 24.54 -6.98
C GLN A 314 -6.43 23.47 -7.37
N VAL A 315 -6.00 23.44 -8.64
CA VAL A 315 -4.94 22.55 -9.12
C VAL A 315 -3.61 22.87 -8.43
N GLU A 316 -3.26 24.15 -8.30
CA GLU A 316 -2.03 24.59 -7.64
C GLU A 316 -2.03 24.26 -6.15
N GLU A 317 -3.15 24.48 -5.44
CA GLU A 317 -3.30 24.09 -4.03
C GLU A 317 -3.10 22.57 -3.87
N MET A 318 -3.68 21.77 -4.76
CA MET A 318 -3.54 20.31 -4.74
C MET A 318 -2.12 19.84 -5.05
N ILE A 319 -1.38 20.55 -5.91
CA ILE A 319 0.05 20.27 -6.11
C ILE A 319 0.81 20.46 -4.81
N GLN A 320 0.54 21.53 -4.04
CA GLN A 320 1.23 21.74 -2.77
C GLN A 320 0.94 20.62 -1.76
N VAL A 321 -0.32 20.19 -1.66
CA VAL A 321 -0.70 19.06 -0.79
C VAL A 321 -0.04 17.76 -1.28
N TRP A 322 0.00 17.54 -2.59
CA TRP A 322 0.67 16.39 -3.20
C TRP A 322 2.18 16.38 -2.93
N MET A 323 2.85 17.52 -2.98
CA MET A 323 4.28 17.60 -2.72
C MET A 323 4.64 17.31 -1.28
N LYS A 324 3.83 17.77 -0.31
CA LYS A 324 3.99 17.36 1.09
C LYS A 324 3.76 15.86 1.26
N HIS A 325 2.78 15.32 0.55
CA HIS A 325 2.51 13.88 0.51
C HIS A 325 3.72 13.07 -0.03
N VAL A 326 4.26 13.45 -1.18
CA VAL A 326 5.45 12.80 -1.77
C VAL A 326 6.65 12.91 -0.81
N ARG A 327 6.85 14.08 -0.19
CA ARG A 327 7.90 14.28 0.81
C ARG A 327 7.78 13.32 1.99
N ALA A 328 6.61 13.26 2.63
CA ALA A 328 6.37 12.39 3.79
C ALA A 328 6.57 10.90 3.48
N VAL A 329 6.45 10.51 2.21
CA VAL A 329 6.63 9.14 1.74
C VAL A 329 8.10 8.84 1.37
N MET A 330 8.75 9.76 0.65
CA MET A 330 10.02 9.47 -0.04
C MET A 330 11.25 10.08 0.62
N GLU A 331 11.11 11.10 1.46
CA GLU A 331 12.23 11.83 2.09
C GLU A 331 13.25 10.88 2.75
N GLY A 332 12.78 9.88 3.49
CA GLY A 332 13.65 8.90 4.14
C GLY A 332 14.58 8.14 3.18
N ASN A 333 14.20 7.94 1.92
CA ASN A 333 15.06 7.30 0.91
C ASN A 333 16.24 8.21 0.53
N PHE A 334 15.96 9.51 0.32
CA PHE A 334 16.99 10.50 0.01
C PHE A 334 17.92 10.74 1.20
N ILE A 335 17.37 10.89 2.41
CA ILE A 335 18.20 11.03 3.62
C ILE A 335 19.11 9.82 3.76
N LYS A 336 18.58 8.59 3.65
CA LYS A 336 19.38 7.37 3.80
C LYS A 336 20.55 7.30 2.82
N HIS A 337 20.35 7.72 1.57
CA HIS A 337 21.37 7.68 0.53
C HIS A 337 22.40 8.79 0.68
N PHE A 338 21.95 10.04 0.70
CA PHE A 338 22.82 11.22 0.63
C PHE A 338 23.42 11.64 1.99
N ASN A 339 22.96 11.06 3.11
CA ASN A 339 23.51 11.39 4.43
C ASN A 339 24.91 10.80 4.65
N ASN A 340 25.26 9.71 3.97
CA ASN A 340 26.55 9.05 4.14
C ASN A 340 27.73 9.89 3.60
N THR A 341 27.45 10.84 2.71
CA THR A 341 28.49 11.57 1.98
C THR A 341 28.78 12.95 2.58
N ASN A 342 27.74 13.71 2.97
CA ASN A 342 27.89 15.16 3.14
C ASN A 342 27.40 15.77 4.47
N ASN A 343 26.88 14.98 5.43
CA ASN A 343 26.28 15.48 6.70
C ASN A 343 25.27 16.66 6.52
N LYS A 344 24.77 16.86 5.29
CA LYS A 344 23.87 17.93 4.86
C LYS A 344 22.61 17.37 4.19
N ALA A 345 22.30 16.09 4.41
CA ALA A 345 21.18 15.40 3.77
C ALA A 345 19.85 16.14 3.95
N LEU A 346 19.59 16.70 5.13
CA LEU A 346 18.38 17.48 5.38
C LEU A 346 18.29 18.72 4.48
N LEU A 347 19.38 19.50 4.37
CA LEU A 347 19.43 20.67 3.51
C LEU A 347 19.24 20.29 2.04
N LEU A 348 19.85 19.18 1.60
CA LEU A 348 19.69 18.67 0.24
C LEU A 348 18.24 18.28 -0.05
N VAL A 349 17.62 17.54 0.87
CA VAL A 349 16.21 17.15 0.77
C VAL A 349 15.30 18.37 0.75
N ASP A 350 15.56 19.37 1.59
CA ASP A 350 14.81 20.63 1.58
C ASP A 350 14.90 21.30 0.20
N GLN A 351 16.12 21.45 -0.34
CA GLN A 351 16.33 22.01 -1.68
C GLN A 351 15.62 21.20 -2.77
N LEU A 352 15.73 19.87 -2.73
CA LEU A 352 15.07 18.97 -3.67
C LEU A 352 13.56 19.17 -3.66
N PHE A 353 12.91 19.10 -2.49
CA PHE A 353 11.45 19.20 -2.40
C PHE A 353 10.92 20.62 -2.63
N THR A 354 11.68 21.67 -2.28
CA THR A 354 11.33 23.05 -2.65
C THR A 354 11.35 23.22 -4.17
N ARG A 355 12.40 22.77 -4.85
CA ARG A 355 12.51 22.85 -6.31
C ARG A 355 11.48 21.95 -7.00
N LEU A 356 11.22 20.76 -6.46
CA LEU A 356 10.23 19.83 -6.99
C LEU A 356 8.83 20.44 -6.93
N THR A 357 8.49 21.10 -5.81
CA THR A 357 7.21 21.79 -5.68
C THR A 357 7.07 22.89 -6.72
N LYS A 358 8.11 23.72 -6.87
CA LYS A 358 8.13 24.76 -7.91
C LYS A 358 7.99 24.17 -9.30
N MET A 359 8.70 23.09 -9.61
CA MET A 359 8.68 22.44 -10.92
C MET A 359 7.29 21.89 -11.26
N HIS A 360 6.58 21.30 -10.29
CA HIS A 360 5.21 20.87 -10.49
C HIS A 360 4.23 22.03 -10.66
N LEU A 361 4.41 23.15 -9.94
CA LEU A 361 3.59 24.35 -10.12
C LEU A 361 3.79 24.97 -11.50
N ASP A 362 5.04 25.08 -11.96
CA ASP A 362 5.38 25.59 -13.29
C ASP A 362 4.81 24.69 -14.42
N HIS A 363 4.55 23.40 -14.12
CA HIS A 363 3.94 22.43 -15.03
C HIS A 363 2.53 21.98 -14.59
N SER A 364 1.78 22.83 -13.88
CA SER A 364 0.47 22.49 -13.30
C SER A 364 -0.56 22.00 -14.32
N HIS A 365 -0.47 22.48 -15.55
CA HIS A 365 -1.29 22.05 -16.70
C HIS A 365 -1.19 20.54 -17.00
N LEU A 366 -0.11 19.86 -16.59
CA LEU A 366 0.07 18.41 -16.79
C LEU A 366 -0.70 17.58 -15.76
N LEU A 367 -1.08 18.14 -14.60
CA LEU A 367 -1.73 17.39 -13.51
C LEU A 367 -3.03 16.71 -13.98
N GLN A 368 -3.86 17.44 -14.73
CA GLN A 368 -5.12 16.88 -15.26
C GLN A 368 -4.88 15.67 -16.17
N ARG A 369 -3.80 15.69 -16.98
CA ARG A 369 -3.43 14.57 -17.84
C ARG A 369 -3.03 13.33 -17.01
N TRP A 370 -2.22 13.51 -15.97
CA TRP A 370 -1.77 12.41 -15.13
C TRP A 370 -2.92 11.77 -14.35
N CYS A 371 -3.84 12.60 -13.87
CA CYS A 371 -4.95 12.16 -13.04
C CYS A 371 -6.09 11.52 -13.84
N ASN A 372 -6.04 11.51 -15.17
CA ASN A 372 -7.05 10.84 -16.01
C ASN A 372 -6.82 9.34 -16.23
N GLN A 373 -5.73 8.80 -15.70
CA GLN A 373 -5.32 7.42 -15.94
C GLN A 373 -5.82 6.47 -14.86
N LYS A 374 -6.14 5.22 -15.25
CA LYS A 374 -6.43 4.15 -14.30
C LYS A 374 -5.13 3.51 -13.83
N VAL A 375 -4.58 4.03 -12.73
CA VAL A 375 -3.23 3.67 -12.22
C VAL A 375 -3.25 3.06 -10.82
N GLN A 376 -4.43 2.70 -10.33
CA GLN A 376 -4.60 1.93 -9.10
C GLN A 376 -5.06 0.53 -9.46
N LEU A 377 -4.35 -0.48 -8.99
CA LEU A 377 -4.78 -1.87 -9.08
C LEU A 377 -5.54 -2.25 -7.82
N PHE A 378 -6.72 -2.83 -8.00
CA PHE A 378 -7.52 -3.43 -6.95
C PHE A 378 -7.68 -4.93 -7.21
N VAL A 379 -7.22 -5.73 -6.25
CA VAL A 379 -7.25 -7.18 -6.33
C VAL A 379 -7.91 -7.75 -5.08
N VAL A 380 -8.84 -8.69 -5.28
CA VAL A 380 -9.46 -9.47 -4.20
C VAL A 380 -9.24 -10.94 -4.51
N LEU A 381 -8.55 -11.60 -3.58
CA LEU A 381 -8.21 -13.01 -3.65
C LEU A 381 -8.91 -13.77 -2.52
N LYS A 382 -9.24 -15.03 -2.77
CA LYS A 382 -9.80 -15.94 -1.77
C LYS A 382 -8.96 -17.19 -1.67
N ARG A 383 -8.56 -17.55 -0.45
CA ARG A 383 -7.72 -18.73 -0.18
C ARG A 383 -8.51 -20.00 -0.49
N ILE A 384 -7.96 -20.87 -1.33
CA ILE A 384 -8.50 -22.21 -1.59
C ILE A 384 -7.68 -23.28 -0.88
N GLN A 385 -8.19 -24.51 -0.76
CA GLN A 385 -7.37 -25.63 -0.30
C GLN A 385 -6.46 -26.08 -1.45
N TYR A 386 -5.16 -26.25 -1.18
CA TYR A 386 -4.22 -26.74 -2.19
C TYR A 386 -4.67 -28.15 -2.61
N GLN A 387 -4.97 -28.34 -3.90
CA GLN A 387 -5.22 -29.67 -4.45
C GLN A 387 -3.86 -30.28 -4.79
N SER A 388 -3.40 -31.21 -3.93
CA SER A 388 -2.18 -31.98 -4.13
C SER A 388 -2.24 -32.89 -5.36
#